data_AF-A0A7V3I5T8-F1
#
_entry.id   AF-A0A7V3I5T8-F1
#
_cell.length_a   1.000
_cell.length_b   1.000
_cell.length_c   1.000
_cell.angle_alpha   90.00
_cell.angle_beta   90.00
_cell.angle_gamma   90.00
#
_symmetry.space_group_name_H-M   'P 1'
#
loop_
_entity.id
_entity.type
_entity.pdbx_description
1 polymer ?
#
loop_
_entity_poly.entity_id
_entity_poly.type
_entity_poly.pdbx_seq_one_letter_code
_entity_poly.pdbx_strand_id
1 'polypeptide(L)'
;MNRFTLALAARIGLAIAIVPGSGFGGIRAAEVMTPHPIIERTGSAITKQLGDFGESFVDAGLRARGFQVADGNIGVKGIDRIAVKRASNGEIVDIRFVEVKTRQGLPEFNLAVTRDGTQLSDGWTRPRLERIVREHPNANTRRLANEVLETMKARPEIVRRELHGIAVQSNKYVVMTVDDAGRVTGVAAEGRLTSLLKMLSNRGT
;
A
#
# COMPACT_ATOMS: atom_id res chain seq x y z
N MET A 1 39.99 9.01 -43.82
CA MET A 1 39.70 7.75 -44.53
C MET A 1 38.96 6.82 -43.59
N ASN A 2 37.76 6.41 -44.01
CA ASN A 2 36.94 5.25 -43.62
C ASN A 2 36.68 4.90 -42.14
N ARG A 3 35.47 4.53 -41.69
CA ARG A 3 34.05 4.65 -42.12
C ARG A 3 33.24 3.71 -41.18
N PHE A 4 31.99 4.10 -40.84
CA PHE A 4 30.88 3.31 -40.23
C PHE A 4 31.04 2.88 -38.76
N THR A 5 30.26 3.30 -37.75
CA THR A 5 28.79 3.45 -37.53
C THR A 5 28.01 2.16 -37.67
N LEU A 6 27.42 1.65 -36.58
CA LEU A 6 25.97 1.34 -36.52
C LEU A 6 25.49 1.11 -35.08
N ALA A 7 24.56 1.98 -34.68
CA ALA A 7 23.60 1.74 -33.60
C ALA A 7 22.54 0.74 -34.09
N LEU A 8 22.12 -0.20 -33.24
CA LEU A 8 20.94 -1.01 -33.51
C LEU A 8 19.75 -0.45 -32.72
N ALA A 9 18.99 0.41 -33.41
CA ALA A 9 17.65 0.78 -33.05
C ALA A 9 16.72 -0.44 -33.27
N ALA A 10 16.07 -0.92 -32.22
CA ALA A 10 14.97 -1.85 -32.37
C ALA A 10 13.74 -1.07 -32.87
N ARG A 11 13.42 -1.28 -34.15
CA ARG A 11 12.28 -0.71 -34.85
C ARG A 11 10.96 -1.18 -34.22
N ILE A 12 10.10 -0.22 -33.89
CA ILE A 12 8.66 -0.42 -33.73
C ILE A 12 8.08 -0.69 -35.11
N GLY A 13 7.74 -1.95 -35.38
CA GLY A 13 6.95 -2.34 -36.54
C GLY A 13 5.46 -2.19 -36.22
N LEU A 14 4.88 -1.04 -36.57
CA LEU A 14 3.45 -0.85 -36.64
C LEU A 14 2.95 -1.47 -37.97
N ALA A 15 2.38 -2.68 -37.90
CA ALA A 15 1.60 -3.24 -39.00
C ALA A 15 0.12 -2.98 -38.70
N ILE A 16 -0.39 -1.86 -39.22
CA ILE A 16 -1.83 -1.61 -39.32
C ILE A 16 -2.33 -2.36 -40.55
N ALA A 17 -3.03 -3.47 -40.35
CA ALA A 17 -3.87 -4.06 -41.37
C ALA A 17 -5.28 -3.45 -41.24
N ILE A 18 -5.67 -2.58 -42.17
CA ILE A 18 -7.05 -2.12 -42.32
C ILE A 18 -7.76 -3.17 -43.19
N VAL A 19 -8.70 -3.90 -42.58
CA VAL A 19 -9.68 -4.70 -43.31
C VAL A 19 -11.02 -3.94 -43.25
N PRO A 20 -11.60 -3.53 -44.39
CA PRO A 20 -12.94 -2.95 -44.38
C PRO A 20 -13.96 -4.09 -44.42
N GLY A 21 -14.75 -4.22 -43.34
CA GLY A 21 -15.77 -5.26 -43.24
C GLY A 21 -16.74 -5.00 -42.09
N SER A 22 -17.93 -4.57 -42.46
CA SER A 22 -19.15 -4.41 -41.66
C SER A 22 -19.51 -5.64 -40.81
N GLY A 23 -19.87 -5.43 -39.53
CA GLY A 23 -20.54 -6.44 -38.72
C GLY A 23 -20.30 -6.30 -37.22
N PHE A 24 -21.36 -6.44 -36.43
CA PHE A 24 -21.40 -6.43 -34.96
C PHE A 24 -20.25 -7.19 -34.26
N GLY A 25 -19.71 -6.62 -33.18
CA GLY A 25 -18.88 -7.37 -32.23
C GLY A 25 -17.99 -6.47 -31.40
N GLY A 26 -18.29 -6.36 -30.11
CA GLY A 26 -17.48 -5.58 -29.18
C GLY A 26 -16.02 -6.03 -29.17
N ILE A 27 -15.10 -5.07 -29.31
CA ILE A 27 -13.68 -5.30 -29.10
C ILE A 27 -13.46 -5.46 -27.59
N ARG A 28 -13.61 -6.70 -27.10
CA ARG A 28 -12.92 -7.11 -25.88
C ARG A 28 -11.47 -7.31 -26.28
N ALA A 29 -10.65 -6.29 -26.05
CA ALA A 29 -9.23 -6.51 -25.84
C ALA A 29 -9.13 -7.39 -24.59
N ALA A 30 -9.06 -8.71 -24.78
CA ALA A 30 -8.52 -9.61 -23.80
C ALA A 30 -7.04 -9.25 -23.71
N GLU A 31 -6.72 -8.29 -22.85
CA GLU A 31 -5.37 -7.99 -22.43
C GLU A 31 -4.85 -9.30 -21.81
N VAL A 32 -4.09 -10.06 -22.59
CA VAL A 32 -3.36 -11.22 -22.11
C VAL A 32 -2.37 -10.68 -21.10
N MET A 33 -2.77 -10.70 -19.82
CA MET A 33 -1.90 -10.42 -18.70
C MET A 33 -0.71 -11.37 -18.85
N THR A 34 0.44 -10.81 -19.23
CA THR A 34 1.69 -11.54 -19.16
C THR A 34 1.83 -12.01 -17.71
N PRO A 35 2.07 -13.30 -17.44
CA PRO A 35 2.29 -13.77 -16.09
C PRO A 35 3.48 -12.99 -15.50
N HIS A 36 3.22 -12.08 -14.56
CA HIS A 36 4.31 -11.42 -13.84
C HIS A 36 5.12 -12.51 -13.12
N PRO A 37 6.46 -12.49 -13.17
CA PRO A 37 7.30 -13.55 -12.62
C PRO A 37 7.29 -13.49 -11.09
N ILE A 38 6.20 -13.95 -10.48
CA ILE A 38 6.10 -14.40 -9.10
C ILE A 38 5.26 -15.68 -9.11
N ILE A 39 5.61 -16.61 -10.00
CA ILE A 39 4.94 -17.91 -10.14
C ILE A 39 5.92 -18.97 -9.66
N GLU A 40 5.50 -19.71 -8.62
CA GLU A 40 6.09 -20.97 -8.12
C GLU A 40 7.41 -20.93 -7.33
N ARG A 41 7.63 -19.96 -6.44
CA ARG A 41 8.71 -20.08 -5.45
C ARG A 41 8.25 -19.73 -4.05
N THR A 42 8.28 -20.72 -3.15
CA THR A 42 8.06 -20.57 -1.71
C THR A 42 9.37 -20.25 -1.02
N GLY A 43 9.44 -19.17 -0.24
CA GLY A 43 10.66 -18.82 0.51
C GLY A 43 10.58 -17.43 1.16
N SER A 44 11.39 -17.20 2.20
CA SER A 44 11.40 -15.95 3.00
C SER A 44 11.69 -14.70 2.17
N ALA A 45 12.56 -14.79 1.16
CA ALA A 45 12.93 -13.67 0.30
C ALA A 45 11.74 -13.16 -0.55
N ILE A 46 10.89 -14.07 -1.04
CA ILE A 46 9.70 -13.73 -1.84
C ILE A 46 8.60 -13.17 -0.94
N THR A 47 8.42 -13.73 0.25
CA THR A 47 7.50 -13.16 1.25
C THR A 47 7.89 -11.74 1.61
N LYS A 48 9.19 -11.46 1.76
CA LYS A 48 9.68 -10.11 2.02
C LYS A 48 9.42 -9.17 0.83
N GLN A 49 9.78 -9.56 -0.39
CA GLN A 49 9.55 -8.75 -1.59
C GLN A 49 8.05 -8.44 -1.80
N LEU A 50 7.18 -9.40 -1.49
CA LEU A 50 5.73 -9.22 -1.57
C LEU A 50 5.22 -8.25 -0.49
N GLY A 51 5.76 -8.34 0.73
CA GLY A 51 5.53 -7.35 1.79
C GLY A 51 5.95 -5.96 1.36
N ASP A 52 7.21 -5.80 0.93
CA ASP A 52 7.79 -4.54 0.46
C ASP A 52 6.96 -3.90 -0.67
N PHE A 53 6.46 -4.72 -1.62
CA PHE A 53 5.57 -4.28 -2.69
C PHE A 53 4.26 -3.69 -2.12
N GLY A 54 3.57 -4.45 -1.26
CA GLY A 54 2.27 -4.00 -0.76
C GLY A 54 2.39 -2.75 0.10
N GLU A 55 3.44 -2.69 0.92
CA GLU A 55 3.81 -1.51 1.69
C GLU A 55 4.06 -0.29 0.79
N SER A 56 4.85 -0.43 -0.27
CA SER A 56 5.11 0.63 -1.24
C SER A 56 3.85 1.10 -1.98
N PHE A 57 2.96 0.16 -2.32
CA PHE A 57 1.68 0.45 -2.95
C PHE A 57 0.76 1.26 -2.04
N VAL A 58 0.63 0.85 -0.77
CA VAL A 58 -0.19 1.55 0.25
C VAL A 58 0.37 2.95 0.51
N ASP A 59 1.69 3.07 0.62
CA ASP A 59 2.41 4.33 0.74
C ASP A 59 2.07 5.31 -0.38
N ALA A 60 2.16 4.86 -1.64
CA ALA A 60 1.83 5.68 -2.80
C ALA A 60 0.35 6.10 -2.78
N GLY A 61 -0.56 5.19 -2.43
CA GLY A 61 -1.99 5.46 -2.31
C GLY A 61 -2.34 6.46 -1.18
N LEU A 62 -1.65 6.39 -0.04
CA LEU A 62 -1.78 7.36 1.04
C LEU A 62 -1.24 8.73 0.64
N ARG A 63 -0.03 8.79 0.05
CA ARG A 63 0.56 10.05 -0.41
C ARG A 63 -0.29 10.72 -1.49
N ALA A 64 -0.84 9.96 -2.43
CA ALA A 64 -1.77 10.49 -3.44
C ALA A 64 -3.06 11.09 -2.85
N ARG A 65 -3.43 10.72 -1.62
CA ARG A 65 -4.57 11.28 -0.87
C ARG A 65 -4.17 12.44 0.06
N GLY A 66 -2.90 12.86 0.00
CA GLY A 66 -2.34 13.98 0.77
C GLY A 66 -1.85 13.62 2.16
N PHE A 67 -1.56 12.34 2.43
CA PHE A 67 -0.96 11.93 3.71
C PHE A 67 0.56 12.03 3.66
N GLN A 68 1.13 12.57 4.72
CA GLN A 68 2.51 12.29 5.11
C GLN A 68 2.55 10.89 5.74
N VAL A 69 3.46 10.04 5.29
CA VAL A 69 3.52 8.64 5.72
C VAL A 69 4.90 8.35 6.31
N ALA A 70 4.93 7.75 7.50
CA ALA A 70 6.13 7.22 8.13
C ALA A 70 6.00 5.71 8.37
N ASP A 71 7.11 5.01 8.18
CA ASP A 71 7.29 3.64 8.64
C ASP A 71 7.44 3.65 10.17
N GLY A 72 6.58 2.90 10.87
CA GLY A 72 6.59 2.76 12.32
C GLY A 72 7.27 1.48 12.80
N ASN A 73 7.91 0.71 11.92
CA ASN A 73 8.57 -0.53 12.30
C ASN A 73 9.94 -0.28 12.95
N ILE A 74 10.17 -0.93 14.09
CA ILE A 74 11.49 -1.07 14.72
C ILE A 74 11.96 -2.50 14.45
N GLY A 75 12.70 -2.69 13.35
CA GLY A 75 13.01 -4.02 12.84
C GLY A 75 11.76 -4.68 12.25
N VAL A 76 11.36 -5.85 12.78
CA VAL A 76 10.13 -6.57 12.36
C VAL A 76 8.95 -6.37 13.32
N LYS A 77 9.05 -5.39 14.21
CA LYS A 77 8.07 -5.14 15.27
C LYS A 77 7.68 -3.67 15.26
N GLY A 78 6.42 -3.36 15.05
CA GLY A 78 5.92 -2.00 15.11
C GLY A 78 4.55 -1.88 14.47
N ILE A 79 4.25 -0.66 14.06
CA ILE A 79 3.07 -0.32 13.27
C ILE A 79 3.57 -0.14 11.85
N ASP A 80 2.99 -0.84 10.87
CA ASP A 80 3.52 -0.77 9.49
C ASP A 80 3.58 0.67 9.01
N ARG A 81 2.46 1.41 9.07
CA ARG A 81 2.44 2.83 8.71
C ARG A 81 1.71 3.70 9.71
N ILE A 82 2.31 4.85 9.98
CA ILE A 82 1.69 6.00 10.63
C ILE A 82 1.49 7.06 9.54
N ALA A 83 0.25 7.31 9.17
CA ALA A 83 -0.09 8.29 8.15
C ALA A 83 -0.85 9.46 8.76
N VAL A 84 -0.42 10.68 8.48
CA VAL A 84 -1.07 11.91 8.96
C VAL A 84 -1.45 12.80 7.79
N LYS A 85 -2.62 13.41 7.86
CA LYS A 85 -3.02 14.49 6.96
C LYS A 85 -3.11 15.79 7.74
N ARG A 86 -2.58 16.86 7.15
CA ARG A 86 -2.57 18.19 7.76
C ARG A 86 -3.50 19.14 7.03
N ALA A 87 -4.08 20.07 7.76
CA ALA A 87 -4.71 21.25 7.21
C ALA A 87 -3.64 22.27 6.75
N SER A 88 -4.07 23.31 6.05
CA SER A 88 -3.19 24.38 5.54
C SER A 88 -2.44 25.15 6.64
N ASN A 89 -3.00 25.19 7.86
CA ASN A 89 -2.37 25.76 9.05
C ASN A 89 -1.31 24.83 9.70
N GLY A 90 -1.08 23.64 9.14
CA GLY A 90 -0.14 22.64 9.67
C GLY A 90 -0.72 21.70 10.73
N GLU A 91 -1.96 21.91 11.19
CA GLU A 91 -2.61 21.06 12.19
C GLU A 91 -2.92 19.67 11.62
N ILE A 92 -2.74 18.61 12.42
CA ILE A 92 -3.15 17.26 12.05
C ILE A 92 -4.68 17.15 12.12
N VAL A 93 -5.30 16.69 11.03
CA VAL A 93 -6.76 16.57 10.89
C VAL A 93 -7.25 15.14 10.61
N ASP A 94 -6.34 14.22 10.27
CA ASP A 94 -6.64 12.78 10.10
C ASP A 94 -5.36 12.00 10.45
N ILE A 95 -5.48 11.00 11.31
CA ILE A 95 -4.43 10.06 11.68
C ILE A 95 -4.89 8.67 11.27
N ARG A 96 -4.04 7.94 10.55
CA ARG A 96 -4.28 6.54 10.21
C ARG A 96 -3.14 5.66 10.70
N PHE A 97 -3.48 4.68 11.52
CA PHE A 97 -2.63 3.53 11.78
C PHE A 97 -3.00 2.44 10.79
N VAL A 98 -2.03 2.02 9.99
CA VAL A 98 -2.26 1.08 8.90
C VAL A 98 -1.42 -0.17 9.12
N GLU A 99 -2.06 -1.32 9.01
CA GLU A 99 -1.43 -2.62 8.85
C GLU A 99 -1.56 -3.06 7.39
N VAL A 100 -0.50 -3.59 6.80
CA VAL A 100 -0.48 -4.06 5.42
C VAL A 100 -0.29 -5.59 5.37
N LYS A 101 -1.21 -6.29 4.70
CA LYS A 101 -1.11 -7.73 4.47
C LYS A 101 -1.16 -8.03 2.98
N THR A 102 -0.03 -8.48 2.44
CA THR A 102 0.08 -8.88 1.03
C THR A 102 0.14 -10.40 0.90
N ARG A 103 -0.69 -10.95 0.02
CA ARG A 103 -0.77 -12.39 -0.26
C ARG A 103 -0.80 -12.64 -1.77
N GLN A 104 -0.39 -13.84 -2.17
CA GLN A 104 -0.53 -14.27 -3.56
C GLN A 104 -1.99 -14.61 -3.91
N GLY A 105 -2.69 -15.42 -3.10
CA GLY A 105 -4.04 -15.94 -3.37
C GLY A 105 -5.22 -15.25 -2.62
N LEU A 106 -6.35 -15.96 -2.50
CA LEU A 106 -7.63 -15.47 -1.93
C LEU A 106 -7.60 -15.23 -0.39
N PRO A 107 -8.39 -14.28 0.14
CA PRO A 107 -7.87 -13.38 1.14
C PRO A 107 -8.71 -13.34 2.41
N GLU A 108 -8.35 -14.17 3.37
CA GLU A 108 -8.62 -13.82 4.77
C GLU A 108 -7.45 -13.00 5.29
N PHE A 109 -7.63 -11.68 5.25
CA PHE A 109 -6.70 -10.75 5.87
C PHE A 109 -7.12 -10.58 7.32
N ASN A 110 -6.27 -11.06 8.22
CA ASN A 110 -6.51 -10.97 9.64
C ASN A 110 -5.36 -10.21 10.31
N LEU A 111 -5.73 -9.44 11.32
CA LEU A 111 -4.77 -8.86 12.27
C LEU A 111 -4.22 -9.97 13.14
N ALA A 112 -2.92 -9.90 13.45
CA ALA A 112 -2.33 -10.84 14.39
C ALA A 112 -2.80 -10.53 15.81
N VAL A 113 -3.10 -11.59 16.58
CA VAL A 113 -3.25 -11.50 18.03
C VAL A 113 -1.86 -11.63 18.64
N THR A 114 -1.44 -10.62 19.40
CA THR A 114 -0.15 -10.62 20.09
C THR A 114 -0.35 -10.76 21.59
N ARG A 115 0.73 -10.98 22.34
CA ARG A 115 0.70 -11.00 23.81
C ARG A 115 0.10 -9.73 24.41
N ASP A 116 0.29 -8.59 23.75
CA ASP A 116 -0.15 -7.28 24.25
C ASP A 116 -1.44 -6.80 23.53
N GLY A 117 -2.23 -7.73 22.98
CA GLY A 117 -3.49 -7.44 22.28
C GLY A 117 -3.42 -7.64 20.76
N THR A 118 -4.57 -7.45 20.11
CA THR A 118 -4.68 -7.51 18.64
C THR A 118 -4.01 -6.31 18.00
N GLN A 119 -3.33 -6.53 16.86
CA GLN A 119 -2.74 -5.43 16.08
C GLN A 119 -3.79 -4.31 15.86
N LEU A 120 -3.32 -3.07 15.86
CA LEU A 120 -4.13 -1.85 15.74
C LEU A 120 -5.13 -1.55 16.87
N SER A 121 -5.43 -2.46 17.80
CA SER A 121 -6.20 -2.09 19.01
C SER A 121 -5.53 -0.95 19.78
N ASP A 122 -6.27 -0.16 20.57
CA ASP A 122 -5.69 0.98 21.31
C ASP A 122 -4.64 0.53 22.33
N GLY A 123 -4.95 -0.52 23.10
CA GLY A 123 -4.04 -1.14 24.08
C GLY A 123 -2.77 -1.71 23.45
N TRP A 124 -2.80 -2.05 22.17
CA TRP A 124 -1.61 -2.43 21.41
C TRP A 124 -0.90 -1.19 20.84
N THR A 125 -1.62 -0.34 20.12
CA THR A 125 -1.07 0.78 19.33
C THR A 125 -0.33 1.80 20.19
N ARG A 126 -0.91 2.23 21.31
CA ARG A 126 -0.33 3.28 22.16
C ARG A 126 1.05 2.88 22.72
N PRO A 127 1.24 1.71 23.37
CA PRO A 127 2.57 1.27 23.78
C PRO A 127 3.58 1.15 22.65
N ARG A 128 3.16 0.75 21.44
CA ARG A 128 4.07 0.70 20.28
C ARG A 128 4.47 2.09 19.81
N LEU A 129 3.53 3.04 19.79
CA LEU A 129 3.82 4.42 19.42
C LEU A 129 4.79 5.07 20.41
N GLU A 130 4.58 4.88 21.71
CA GLU A 130 5.51 5.32 22.75
C GLU A 130 6.91 4.70 22.58
N ARG A 131 6.96 3.42 22.19
CA ARG A 131 8.23 2.75 21.87
C ARG A 131 8.90 3.37 20.65
N ILE A 132 8.14 3.67 19.59
CA ILE A 132 8.65 4.37 18.39
C ILE A 132 9.27 5.72 18.77
N VAL A 133 8.60 6.50 19.63
CA VAL A 133 9.13 7.79 20.12
C VAL A 133 10.50 7.65 20.78
N ARG A 134 10.75 6.56 21.51
CA ARG A 134 12.02 6.33 22.23
C ARG A 134 13.11 5.70 21.37
N GLU A 135 12.75 4.70 20.56
CA GLU A 135 13.71 3.72 20.03
C GLU A 135 13.86 3.76 18.50
N HIS A 136 12.94 4.39 17.77
CA HIS A 136 12.97 4.30 16.30
C HIS A 136 14.25 4.97 15.74
N PRO A 137 15.00 4.35 14.81
CA PRO A 137 16.29 4.89 14.35
C PRO A 137 16.17 6.25 13.65
N ASN A 138 15.07 6.46 12.92
CA ASN A 138 14.80 7.73 12.23
C ASN A 138 14.21 8.80 13.17
N ALA A 139 14.91 9.93 13.32
CA ALA A 139 14.49 11.05 14.17
C ALA A 139 13.19 11.76 13.71
N ASN A 140 12.93 11.82 12.39
CA ASN A 140 11.67 12.36 11.87
C ASN A 140 10.50 11.48 12.27
N THR A 141 10.64 10.15 12.18
CA THR A 141 9.61 9.22 12.65
C THR A 141 9.37 9.38 14.14
N ARG A 142 10.42 9.50 14.97
CA ARG A 142 10.26 9.74 16.42
C ARG A 142 9.46 11.00 16.71
N ARG A 143 9.78 12.11 16.03
CA ARG A 143 9.05 13.38 16.17
C ARG A 143 7.59 13.26 15.75
N LEU A 144 7.33 12.66 14.60
CA LEU A 144 5.97 12.46 14.12
C LEU A 144 5.17 11.57 15.08
N ALA A 145 5.75 10.48 15.55
CA ALA A 145 5.12 9.59 16.52
C ALA A 145 4.75 10.31 17.81
N ASN A 146 5.61 11.21 18.30
CA ASN A 146 5.34 12.00 19.49
C ASN A 146 4.17 12.97 19.28
N GLU A 147 4.17 13.67 18.14
CA GLU A 147 3.06 14.56 17.78
C GLU A 147 1.73 13.80 17.63
N VAL A 148 1.76 12.62 17.01
CA VAL A 148 0.59 11.73 16.88
C VAL A 148 0.11 11.25 18.26
N LEU A 149 1.02 10.93 19.18
CA LEU A 149 0.68 10.48 20.53
C LEU A 149 -0.08 11.56 21.31
N GLU A 150 0.42 12.80 21.28
CA GLU A 150 -0.23 13.95 21.91
C GLU A 150 -1.56 14.28 21.25
N THR A 151 -1.60 14.27 19.91
CA THR A 151 -2.82 14.55 19.15
C THR A 151 -3.89 13.51 19.42
N MET A 152 -3.55 12.22 19.44
CA MET A 152 -4.49 11.13 19.76
C MET A 152 -5.08 11.26 21.17
N LYS A 153 -4.32 11.80 22.12
CA LYS A 153 -4.80 12.07 23.47
C LYS A 153 -5.80 13.24 23.50
N ALA A 154 -5.52 14.31 22.75
CA ALA A 154 -6.37 15.50 22.71
C ALA A 154 -7.60 15.34 21.81
N ARG A 155 -7.46 14.58 20.72
CA ARG A 155 -8.40 14.47 19.60
C ARG A 155 -8.52 13.01 19.12
N PRO A 156 -9.09 12.10 19.93
CA PRO A 156 -9.22 10.70 19.54
C PRO A 156 -10.14 10.51 18.33
N GLU A 157 -11.06 11.43 18.04
CA GLU A 157 -12.05 11.36 16.98
C GLU A 157 -11.46 11.40 15.55
N ILE A 158 -10.24 11.90 15.40
CA ILE A 158 -9.52 11.95 14.11
C ILE A 158 -8.63 10.73 13.88
N VAL A 159 -8.62 9.76 14.80
CA VAL A 159 -7.82 8.55 14.69
C VAL A 159 -8.61 7.44 14.01
N ARG A 160 -8.02 6.85 12.97
CA ARG A 160 -8.54 5.70 12.24
C ARG A 160 -7.53 4.58 12.21
N ARG A 161 -8.04 3.35 12.15
CA ARG A 161 -7.25 2.13 12.09
C ARG A 161 -7.70 1.33 10.89
N GLU A 162 -6.75 0.95 10.04
CA GLU A 162 -7.05 0.32 8.77
C GLU A 162 -6.18 -0.92 8.54
N LEU A 163 -6.83 -2.00 8.11
CA LEU A 163 -6.14 -3.17 7.57
C LEU A 163 -6.22 -3.13 6.04
N HIS A 164 -5.06 -3.01 5.40
CA HIS A 164 -4.92 -2.97 3.95
C HIS A 164 -4.54 -4.36 3.44
N GLY A 165 -5.47 -5.00 2.77
CA GLY A 165 -5.32 -6.33 2.20
C GLY A 165 -5.05 -6.29 0.71
N ILE A 166 -3.98 -6.94 0.25
CA ILE A 166 -3.60 -7.04 -1.15
C ILE A 166 -3.48 -8.51 -1.54
N ALA A 167 -4.28 -8.96 -2.50
CA ALA A 167 -4.23 -10.30 -3.08
C ALA A 167 -3.85 -10.21 -4.55
N VAL A 168 -2.59 -10.53 -4.86
CA VAL A 168 -1.98 -10.24 -6.17
C VAL A 168 -2.61 -11.08 -7.30
N GLN A 169 -2.67 -12.40 -7.17
CA GLN A 169 -3.26 -13.28 -8.20
C GLN A 169 -4.76 -13.05 -8.35
N SER A 170 -5.43 -12.74 -7.23
CA SER A 170 -6.86 -12.41 -7.24
C SER A 170 -7.13 -10.99 -7.74
N ASN A 171 -6.09 -10.20 -8.04
CA ASN A 171 -6.17 -8.81 -8.48
C ASN A 171 -7.05 -7.96 -7.54
N LYS A 172 -6.99 -8.20 -6.24
CA LYS A 172 -7.87 -7.56 -5.25
C LYS A 172 -7.06 -6.69 -4.30
N TYR A 173 -7.59 -5.50 -4.04
CA TYR A 173 -7.20 -4.63 -2.94
C TYR A 173 -8.42 -4.30 -2.11
N VAL A 174 -8.28 -4.34 -0.79
CA VAL A 174 -9.33 -4.01 0.17
C VAL A 174 -8.75 -3.21 1.31
N VAL A 175 -9.49 -2.20 1.76
CA VAL A 175 -9.23 -1.46 3.00
C VAL A 175 -10.35 -1.79 3.96
N MET A 176 -10.00 -2.35 5.11
CA MET A 176 -10.95 -2.69 6.16
C MET A 176 -10.81 -1.74 7.33
N THR A 177 -11.94 -1.34 7.92
CA THR A 177 -11.97 -0.54 9.15
C THR A 177 -11.72 -1.44 10.35
N VAL A 178 -10.99 -0.92 11.32
CA VAL A 178 -10.65 -1.61 12.57
C VAL A 178 -11.09 -0.76 13.75
N ASP A 179 -11.79 -1.36 14.72
CA ASP A 179 -12.17 -0.65 15.95
C ASP A 179 -11.02 -0.58 16.97
N ASP A 180 -11.26 0.10 18.09
CA ASP A 180 -10.26 0.29 19.16
C ASP A 180 -9.93 -1.01 19.89
N ALA A 181 -10.72 -2.07 19.71
CA ALA A 181 -10.43 -3.41 20.22
C ALA A 181 -9.66 -4.28 19.22
N GLY A 182 -9.31 -3.75 18.04
CA GLY A 182 -8.60 -4.47 16.99
C GLY A 182 -9.50 -5.42 16.19
N ARG A 183 -10.82 -5.22 16.21
CA ARG A 183 -11.76 -6.02 15.41
C ARG A 183 -11.99 -5.35 14.07
N VAL A 184 -12.00 -6.13 13.00
CA VAL A 184 -12.44 -5.66 11.68
C VAL A 184 -13.96 -5.42 11.74
N THR A 185 -14.39 -4.20 11.45
CA THR A 185 -15.79 -3.78 11.54
C THR A 185 -16.48 -3.62 10.19
N GLY A 186 -15.72 -3.57 9.10
CA GLY A 186 -16.28 -3.42 7.77
C GLY A 186 -15.24 -3.18 6.68
N VAL A 187 -15.71 -3.03 5.45
CA VAL A 187 -14.90 -2.67 4.28
C VAL A 187 -15.09 -1.18 3.99
N ALA A 188 -14.01 -0.40 4.09
CA ALA A 188 -14.01 1.03 3.76
C ALA A 188 -13.87 1.27 2.26
N ALA A 189 -13.12 0.42 1.56
CA ALA A 189 -12.91 0.49 0.13
C ALA A 189 -12.48 -0.86 -0.42
N GLU A 190 -12.85 -1.16 -1.66
CA GLU A 190 -12.30 -2.29 -2.40
C GLU A 190 -12.17 -1.96 -3.89
N GLY A 191 -11.29 -2.68 -4.58
CA GLY A 191 -11.10 -2.50 -6.00
C GLY A 191 -10.10 -3.47 -6.59
N ARG A 192 -9.91 -3.34 -7.91
CA ARG A 192 -8.91 -4.12 -8.64
C ARG A 192 -7.52 -3.51 -8.43
N LEU A 193 -6.57 -4.34 -8.01
CA LEU A 193 -5.17 -3.91 -7.79
C LEU A 193 -4.58 -3.26 -9.05
N THR A 194 -4.75 -3.89 -10.21
CA THR A 194 -4.32 -3.38 -11.53
C THR A 194 -4.92 -2.02 -11.88
N SER A 195 -6.21 -1.80 -11.62
CA SER A 195 -6.85 -0.50 -11.87
C SER A 195 -6.26 0.61 -11.00
N LEU A 196 -5.96 0.29 -9.73
CA LEU A 196 -5.34 1.25 -8.81
C LEU A 196 -3.88 1.53 -9.17
N LEU A 197 -3.12 0.51 -9.56
CA LEU A 197 -1.74 0.68 -10.05
C LEU A 197 -1.70 1.60 -11.28
N LYS A 198 -2.61 1.41 -12.24
CA LYS A 198 -2.73 2.29 -13.41
C LYS A 198 -3.05 3.73 -13.01
N MET A 199 -3.98 3.91 -12.07
CA MET A 199 -4.32 5.24 -11.54
C MET A 199 -3.13 5.91 -10.86
N LEU A 200 -2.34 5.18 -10.07
CA LEU A 200 -1.14 5.71 -9.41
C LEU A 200 -0.04 6.04 -10.42
N SER A 201 0.16 5.19 -11.43
CA SER A 201 1.13 5.42 -12.50
C SER A 201 0.83 6.71 -13.27
N ASN A 202 -0.44 6.97 -13.58
CA ASN A 202 -0.85 8.17 -14.33
C ASN A 202 -0.75 9.48 -13.52
N ARG A 203 -0.57 9.40 -12.20
CA ARG A 203 -0.36 10.57 -11.32
C ARG A 203 1.12 10.88 -11.08
N GLY A 204 2.02 9.94 -11.42
CA GLY A 204 3.46 10.10 -11.27
C GLY A 204 4.17 10.72 -12.47
N THR A 205 3.41 11.13 -13.50
CA THR A 205 3.85 11.87 -14.70
C THR A 205 3.27 13.26 -14.69
#